data_AF-A0A5C7JZF6-F1
#
_entry.id   AF-A0A5C7JZF6-F1
#
_cell.length_a   1.000
_cell.length_b   1.000
_cell.length_c   1.000
_cell.angle_alpha   90.00
_cell.angle_beta   90.00
_cell.angle_gamma   90.00
#
_symmetry.space_group_name_H-M   'P 1'
#
loop_
_entity.id
_entity.type
_entity.pdbx_description
1 polymer ?
#
loop_
_entity_poly.entity_id
_entity_poly.type
_entity_poly.pdbx_seq_one_letter_code
_entity_poly.pdbx_strand_id
1 'polypeptide(L)'
;MTTISETISRIRNLVKGVKEDAFLTDRLIYSLVLKHAKMLIRRQDNENKIMRFQSLFEKLPCVELIEVDKIEACCSGIKSNCKIMRTKDKLPTVLEGAYGPLFRTISSIDGSIPVYKTYPSTYTTMANTTTFKYNKNKYYWYLGGYLYFPNIDWEAVSVEGLWSDSIQMYICNGDVCQPRQEEDTHIPEYLFAEIEQYVIKDLLTIIQIPIENNDDNQSPLRT
;
A
#
# COMPACT_ATOMS: atom_id res chain seq x y z
N MET A 1 7.74 8.37 -13.48
CA MET A 1 6.51 8.68 -12.72
C MET A 1 6.76 10.01 -12.03
N THR A 2 5.76 10.61 -11.38
CA THR A 2 5.96 11.87 -10.64
C THR A 2 6.56 11.55 -9.29
N THR A 3 7.61 12.27 -8.88
CA THR A 3 8.22 12.06 -7.56
C THR A 3 7.39 12.75 -6.46
N ILE A 4 7.65 12.36 -5.22
CA ILE A 4 7.04 12.99 -4.05
C ILE A 4 7.39 14.48 -3.99
N SER A 5 8.65 14.83 -4.25
CA SER A 5 9.13 16.23 -4.27
C SER A 5 8.43 17.08 -5.32
N GLU A 6 8.22 16.56 -6.53
CA GLU A 6 7.49 17.24 -7.60
C GLU A 6 6.04 17.48 -7.21
N THR A 7 5.38 16.47 -6.64
CA THR A 7 3.98 16.56 -6.18
C THR A 7 3.81 17.64 -5.11
N ILE A 8 4.70 17.64 -4.11
CA ILE A 8 4.70 18.65 -3.04
C ILE A 8 4.96 20.05 -3.61
N SER A 9 5.90 20.17 -4.54
CA SER A 9 6.27 21.45 -5.16
C SER A 9 5.10 22.04 -5.96
N ARG A 10 4.35 21.23 -6.71
CA ARG A 10 3.14 21.65 -7.43
C ARG A 10 2.11 22.26 -6.46
N ILE A 11 1.79 21.55 -5.38
CA ILE A 11 0.81 22.01 -4.38
C ILE A 11 1.31 23.28 -3.67
N ARG A 12 2.58 23.32 -3.31
CA ARG A 12 3.19 24.49 -2.65
C ARG A 12 3.13 25.74 -3.54
N ASN A 13 3.38 25.60 -4.84
CA ASN A 13 3.29 26.73 -5.78
C ASN A 13 1.86 27.27 -5.88
N LEU A 14 0.84 26.40 -5.84
CA LEU A 14 -0.57 26.82 -5.84
C LEU A 14 -0.95 27.56 -4.55
N VAL A 15 -0.40 27.15 -3.39
CA VAL A 15 -0.72 27.76 -2.09
C VAL A 15 0.06 29.05 -1.83
N LYS A 16 1.33 29.14 -2.25
CA LYS A 16 2.13 30.38 -2.15
C LYS A 16 1.51 31.55 -2.92
N GLY A 17 0.71 31.27 -3.95
CA GLY A 17 -0.10 32.29 -4.61
C GLY A 17 -1.19 32.90 -3.71
N VAL A 18 -1.47 32.31 -2.54
CA VAL A 18 -2.56 32.70 -1.63
C VAL A 18 -2.05 33.39 -0.35
N LYS A 19 -0.92 32.95 0.24
CA LYS A 19 -0.32 33.55 1.46
C LYS A 19 1.18 33.24 1.53
N GLU A 20 2.01 34.25 1.86
CA GLU A 20 3.48 34.12 1.92
C GLU A 20 3.99 33.36 3.17
N ASP A 21 3.29 33.46 4.32
CA ASP A 21 3.83 33.03 5.64
C ASP A 21 3.18 31.77 6.26
N ALA A 22 2.50 30.93 5.47
CA ALA A 22 1.97 29.67 6.01
C ALA A 22 3.10 28.63 6.19
N PHE A 23 3.44 28.28 7.44
CA PHE A 23 4.42 27.22 7.74
C PHE A 23 3.86 25.83 7.37
N LEU A 24 4.01 25.45 6.10
CA LEU A 24 3.56 24.16 5.56
C LEU A 24 4.75 23.22 5.33
N THR A 25 4.86 22.21 6.19
CA THR A 25 5.88 21.18 6.07
C THR A 25 5.58 20.24 4.90
N ASP A 26 6.63 19.76 4.23
CA ASP A 26 6.53 18.75 3.15
C ASP A 26 5.75 17.50 3.60
N ARG A 27 5.99 17.09 4.86
CA ARG A 27 5.33 15.95 5.48
C ARG A 27 3.82 16.14 5.60
N LEU A 28 3.37 17.34 5.98
CA LEU A 28 1.94 17.65 6.07
C LEU A 28 1.29 17.61 4.69
N ILE A 29 1.89 18.30 3.71
CA ILE A 29 1.37 18.34 2.33
C ILE A 29 1.23 16.92 1.78
N TYR A 30 2.28 16.11 1.90
CA TYR A 30 2.26 14.75 1.40
C TYR A 30 1.28 13.84 2.15
N SER A 31 1.09 14.05 3.46
CA SER A 31 0.07 13.30 4.22
C SER A 31 -1.36 13.58 3.73
N LEU A 32 -1.66 14.82 3.32
CA LEU A 32 -2.95 15.18 2.73
C LEU A 32 -3.11 14.59 1.32
N VAL A 33 -2.05 14.60 0.52
CA VAL A 33 -2.01 13.92 -0.79
C VAL A 33 -2.34 12.44 -0.63
N LEU A 34 -1.65 11.74 0.28
CA LEU A 34 -1.89 10.32 0.54
C LEU A 34 -3.31 10.04 1.05
N LYS A 35 -3.85 10.89 1.92
CA LYS A 35 -5.23 10.79 2.43
C LYS A 35 -6.24 10.78 1.27
N HIS A 36 -6.16 11.76 0.37
CA HIS A 36 -7.08 11.88 -0.76
C HIS A 36 -6.82 10.85 -1.85
N ALA A 37 -5.55 10.50 -2.10
CA ALA A 37 -5.16 9.43 -3.00
C ALA A 37 -5.78 8.09 -2.58
N LYS A 38 -5.69 7.71 -1.30
CA LYS A 38 -6.30 6.47 -0.77
C LYS A 38 -7.81 6.42 -1.03
N MET A 39 -8.50 7.54 -0.85
CA MET A 39 -9.95 7.63 -1.10
C MET A 39 -10.27 7.43 -2.59
N LEU A 40 -9.56 8.12 -3.49
CA LEU A 40 -9.80 8.05 -4.94
C LEU A 40 -9.39 6.70 -5.53
N ILE A 41 -8.27 6.13 -5.08
CA ILE A 41 -7.80 4.78 -5.43
C ILE A 41 -8.87 3.76 -5.08
N ARG A 42 -9.44 3.83 -3.86
CA ARG A 42 -10.56 2.96 -3.45
C ARG A 42 -11.80 3.13 -4.32
N ARG A 43 -12.11 4.36 -4.75
CA ARG A 43 -13.21 4.64 -5.70
C ARG A 43 -12.95 3.99 -7.06
N GLN A 44 -11.74 4.08 -7.59
CA GLN A 44 -11.36 3.48 -8.87
C GLN A 44 -11.26 1.95 -8.82
N ASP A 45 -10.91 1.38 -7.67
CA ASP A 45 -10.91 -0.06 -7.43
C ASP A 45 -12.33 -0.65 -7.48
N ASN A 46 -13.32 0.04 -6.89
CA ASN A 46 -14.74 -0.34 -7.01
C ASN A 46 -15.19 -0.44 -8.49
N GLU A 47 -14.61 0.37 -9.37
CA GLU A 47 -14.89 0.38 -10.81
C GLU A 47 -14.01 -0.62 -11.60
N ASN A 48 -13.14 -1.39 -10.93
CA ASN A 48 -12.15 -2.29 -11.52
C ASN A 48 -11.22 -1.63 -12.55
N LYS A 49 -10.97 -0.32 -12.40
CA LYS A 49 -10.11 0.45 -13.30
C LYS A 49 -8.64 0.41 -12.88
N ILE A 50 -8.38 0.38 -11.57
CA ILE A 50 -7.02 0.50 -11.02
C ILE A 50 -6.10 -0.63 -11.49
N MET A 51 -6.62 -1.87 -11.57
CA MET A 51 -5.87 -3.05 -11.98
C MET A 51 -5.34 -2.97 -13.43
N ARG A 52 -5.84 -2.05 -14.25
CA ARG A 52 -5.38 -1.87 -15.63
C ARG A 52 -4.05 -1.12 -15.71
N PHE A 53 -3.72 -0.31 -14.71
CA PHE A 53 -2.53 0.53 -14.72
C PHE A 53 -1.32 -0.21 -14.15
N GLN A 54 -0.56 -0.88 -15.01
CA GLN A 54 0.61 -1.66 -14.60
C GLN A 54 1.70 -0.81 -13.94
N SER A 55 1.89 0.43 -14.39
CA SER A 55 2.92 1.32 -13.87
C SER A 55 2.77 1.67 -12.39
N LEU A 56 1.60 1.45 -11.79
CA LEU A 56 1.37 1.72 -10.37
C LEU A 56 1.84 0.60 -9.46
N PHE A 57 1.86 -0.62 -9.98
CA PHE A 57 2.19 -1.80 -9.19
C PHE A 57 3.68 -2.05 -9.26
N GLU A 58 4.27 -2.29 -8.10
CA GLU A 58 5.67 -2.65 -8.01
C GLU A 58 5.82 -4.09 -7.57
N LYS A 59 6.84 -4.74 -8.12
CA LYS A 59 7.13 -6.15 -7.93
C LYS A 59 8.22 -6.31 -6.88
N LEU A 60 7.88 -7.01 -5.80
CA LEU A 60 8.85 -7.63 -4.89
C LEU A 60 9.29 -8.97 -5.51
N PRO A 61 10.52 -9.07 -6.05
CA PRO A 61 10.90 -10.22 -6.86
C PRO A 61 11.13 -11.48 -6.02
N CYS A 62 11.63 -11.32 -4.78
CA CYS A 62 12.00 -12.43 -3.91
C CYS A 62 11.46 -12.16 -2.50
N VAL A 63 10.41 -12.88 -2.13
CA VAL A 63 9.89 -12.89 -0.75
C VAL A 63 10.05 -14.31 -0.20
N GLU A 64 10.94 -14.45 0.79
CA GLU A 64 11.26 -15.75 1.41
C GLU A 64 10.04 -16.35 2.12
N LEU A 65 9.90 -17.67 1.98
CA LEU A 65 8.85 -18.47 2.60
C LEU A 65 9.43 -19.42 3.66
N ILE A 66 8.68 -19.60 4.74
CA ILE A 66 8.95 -20.57 5.79
C ILE A 66 7.76 -21.52 5.94
N GLU A 67 8.04 -22.75 6.35
CA GLU A 67 6.98 -23.72 6.66
C GLU A 67 6.35 -23.41 8.01
N VAL A 68 5.02 -23.46 8.07
CA VAL A 68 4.23 -23.08 9.24
C VAL A 68 3.11 -24.09 9.47
N ASP A 69 2.70 -24.25 10.73
CA ASP A 69 1.61 -25.13 11.11
C ASP A 69 0.22 -24.60 10.66
N LYS A 70 -0.72 -25.53 10.49
CA LYS A 70 -2.10 -25.27 10.04
C LYS A 70 -2.88 -24.37 11.00
N ILE A 71 -2.55 -24.42 12.28
CA ILE A 71 -3.23 -23.64 13.32
C ILE A 71 -2.91 -22.14 13.14
N GLU A 72 -1.63 -21.80 12.96
CA GLU A 72 -1.20 -20.42 12.73
C GLU A 72 -1.79 -19.86 11.42
N ALA A 73 -1.95 -20.73 10.42
CA ALA A 73 -2.54 -20.35 9.14
C ALA A 73 -4.08 -20.22 9.15
N CYS A 74 -4.74 -20.31 10.32
CA CYS A 74 -6.20 -20.30 10.48
C CYS A 74 -6.94 -21.34 9.61
N CYS A 75 -6.29 -22.49 9.36
CA CYS A 75 -6.76 -23.50 8.42
C CYS A 75 -7.01 -24.85 9.12
N SER A 76 -7.57 -24.79 10.34
CA SER A 76 -7.93 -25.94 11.14
C SER A 76 -9.16 -26.64 10.54
N GLY A 77 -8.97 -27.86 10.01
CA GLY A 77 -10.07 -28.65 9.42
C GLY A 77 -9.71 -29.40 8.14
N ILE A 78 -8.49 -29.25 7.64
CA ILE A 78 -8.01 -30.04 6.49
C ILE A 78 -7.57 -31.43 6.96
N LYS A 79 -8.26 -32.47 6.47
CA LYS A 79 -7.97 -33.89 6.78
C LYS A 79 -6.68 -34.41 6.12
N SER A 80 -6.20 -33.77 5.06
CA SER A 80 -4.97 -34.16 4.34
C SER A 80 -3.69 -33.54 4.95
N ASN A 81 -2.53 -34.15 4.67
CA ASN A 81 -1.21 -33.57 4.94
C ASN A 81 -0.97 -32.35 4.02
N CYS A 82 -1.62 -31.25 4.33
CA CYS A 82 -1.41 -29.96 3.69
C CYS A 82 -0.22 -29.27 4.35
N LYS A 83 0.85 -29.07 3.58
CA LYS A 83 1.96 -28.20 3.94
C LYS A 83 1.60 -26.77 3.63
N ILE A 84 1.86 -25.86 4.57
CA ILE A 84 1.55 -24.45 4.43
C ILE A 84 2.85 -23.66 4.55
N MET A 85 3.12 -22.86 3.53
CA MET A 85 4.23 -21.92 3.52
C MET A 85 3.70 -20.52 3.84
N ARG A 86 4.44 -19.75 4.61
CA ARG A 86 4.12 -18.37 4.98
C ARG A 86 5.30 -17.48 4.64
N THR A 87 5.08 -16.21 4.29
CA THR A 87 6.19 -15.26 4.20
C THR A 87 6.92 -15.15 5.54
N LYS A 88 8.25 -15.16 5.50
CA LYS A 88 9.11 -15.06 6.68
C LYS A 88 8.87 -13.74 7.41
N ASP A 89 8.98 -12.65 6.66
CA ASP A 89 8.79 -11.29 7.13
C ASP A 89 7.42 -10.74 6.73
N LYS A 90 7.02 -9.68 7.43
CA LYS A 90 5.81 -8.94 7.06
C LYS A 90 6.05 -8.22 5.75
N LEU A 91 5.05 -8.25 4.89
CA LEU A 91 5.07 -7.44 3.69
C LEU A 91 5.01 -5.95 4.04
N PRO A 92 5.56 -5.07 3.18
CA PRO A 92 5.35 -3.64 3.28
C PRO A 92 3.86 -3.31 3.32
N THR A 93 3.51 -2.16 3.89
CA THR A 93 2.12 -1.72 3.98
C THR A 93 1.51 -1.62 2.58
N VAL A 94 0.54 -2.49 2.28
CA VAL A 94 -0.20 -2.51 1.01
C VAL A 94 -1.34 -1.50 1.08
N LEU A 95 -1.65 -0.84 -0.03
CA LEU A 95 -2.86 -0.03 -0.14
C LEU A 95 -4.11 -0.93 -0.15
N GLU A 96 -5.09 -0.55 0.67
CA GLU A 96 -6.37 -1.25 0.75
C GLU A 96 -7.35 -0.70 -0.29
N GLY A 97 -7.87 -1.61 -1.11
CA GLY A 97 -8.98 -1.37 -2.01
C GLY A 97 -10.33 -1.63 -1.34
N ALA A 98 -11.36 -1.81 -2.15
CA ALA A 98 -12.69 -2.14 -1.67
C ALA A 98 -12.81 -3.57 -1.13
N TYR A 99 -12.03 -4.49 -1.70
CA TYR A 99 -12.08 -5.93 -1.42
C TYR A 99 -10.82 -6.44 -0.69
N GLY A 100 -10.13 -5.55 0.02
CA GLY A 100 -8.92 -5.82 0.79
C GLY A 100 -7.63 -5.32 0.12
N PRO A 101 -6.46 -5.90 0.43
CA PRO A 101 -5.18 -5.41 -0.08
C PRO A 101 -5.08 -5.55 -1.61
N LEU A 102 -4.53 -4.52 -2.25
CA LEU A 102 -4.37 -4.41 -3.70
C LEU A 102 -3.11 -5.14 -4.17
N PHE A 103 -3.23 -6.46 -4.29
CA PHE A 103 -2.27 -7.29 -5.03
C PHE A 103 -2.74 -7.46 -6.47
N ARG A 104 -1.82 -7.30 -7.42
CA ARG A 104 -2.08 -7.54 -8.85
C ARG A 104 -1.79 -8.98 -9.21
N THR A 105 -0.56 -9.42 -8.95
CA THR A 105 -0.10 -10.77 -9.29
C THR A 105 0.77 -11.32 -8.17
N ILE A 106 0.49 -12.55 -7.76
CA ILE A 106 1.41 -13.33 -6.93
C ILE A 106 1.74 -14.59 -7.70
N SER A 107 3.02 -14.92 -7.80
CA SER A 107 3.49 -16.02 -8.64
C SER A 107 4.77 -16.65 -8.09
N SER A 108 5.17 -17.77 -8.69
CA SER A 108 6.53 -18.29 -8.54
C SER A 108 7.57 -17.22 -8.89
N ILE A 109 8.81 -17.38 -8.42
CA ILE A 109 9.89 -16.41 -8.67
C ILE A 109 10.09 -16.11 -10.17
N ASP A 110 9.90 -17.13 -11.01
CA ASP A 110 10.00 -17.03 -12.48
C ASP A 110 8.75 -16.42 -13.14
N GLY A 111 7.68 -16.20 -12.39
CA GLY A 111 6.41 -15.70 -12.90
C GLY A 111 5.56 -16.72 -13.66
N SER A 112 5.99 -17.98 -13.72
CA SER A 112 5.36 -19.04 -14.52
C SER A 112 4.05 -19.57 -13.93
N ILE A 113 3.97 -19.64 -12.60
CA ILE A 113 2.82 -20.24 -11.91
C ILE A 113 2.13 -19.14 -11.10
N PRO A 114 0.95 -18.65 -11.53
CA PRO A 114 0.17 -17.69 -10.78
C PRO A 114 -0.52 -18.36 -9.58
N VAL A 115 -0.70 -17.58 -8.53
CA VAL A 115 -1.36 -17.98 -7.29
C VAL A 115 -2.58 -17.08 -7.05
N TYR A 116 -3.72 -17.68 -6.74
CA TYR A 116 -5.00 -16.99 -6.65
C TYR A 116 -5.42 -16.70 -5.20
N LYS A 117 -5.97 -15.51 -4.97
CA LYS A 117 -6.46 -15.10 -3.65
C LYS A 117 -7.66 -15.96 -3.22
N THR A 118 -7.64 -16.40 -1.96
CA THR A 118 -8.74 -17.09 -1.29
C THR A 118 -8.80 -16.68 0.19
N TYR A 119 -9.76 -17.23 0.92
CA TYR A 119 -9.83 -17.12 2.38
C TYR A 119 -9.66 -18.51 3.01
N PRO A 120 -9.13 -18.61 4.24
CA PRO A 120 -8.92 -19.90 4.91
C PRO A 120 -10.20 -20.77 4.99
N SER A 121 -11.35 -20.15 5.30
CA SER A 121 -12.66 -20.84 5.37
C SER A 121 -13.13 -21.37 4.00
N THR A 122 -12.92 -20.60 2.94
CA THR A 122 -13.24 -21.03 1.57
C THR A 122 -12.31 -22.16 1.12
N TYR A 123 -11.02 -22.05 1.45
CA TYR A 123 -10.02 -23.05 1.09
C TYR A 123 -10.25 -24.37 1.83
N THR A 124 -10.53 -24.35 3.13
CA THR A 124 -10.86 -25.56 3.91
C THR A 124 -12.10 -26.26 3.36
N THR A 125 -13.14 -25.50 3.01
CA THR A 125 -14.36 -26.04 2.38
C THR A 125 -14.04 -26.69 1.05
N MET A 126 -13.25 -26.01 0.21
CA MET A 126 -12.83 -26.51 -1.09
C MET A 126 -11.97 -27.77 -0.96
N ALA A 127 -10.99 -27.78 -0.05
CA ALA A 127 -10.07 -28.89 0.19
C ALA A 127 -10.78 -30.16 0.69
N ASN A 128 -11.92 -30.02 1.38
CA ASN A 128 -12.72 -31.13 1.87
C ASN A 128 -13.66 -31.74 0.80
N THR A 129 -13.79 -31.11 -0.38
CA THR A 129 -14.58 -31.67 -1.49
C THR A 129 -13.84 -32.78 -2.22
N THR A 130 -14.59 -33.76 -2.76
CA THR A 130 -14.02 -34.89 -3.51
C THR A 130 -13.39 -34.49 -4.85
N THR A 131 -13.77 -33.33 -5.39
CA THR A 131 -13.27 -32.78 -6.66
C THR A 131 -11.95 -32.03 -6.49
N PHE A 132 -11.53 -31.72 -5.27
CA PHE A 132 -10.31 -30.95 -5.01
C PHE A 132 -9.05 -31.58 -5.59
N LYS A 133 -9.00 -32.92 -5.68
CA LYS A 133 -7.89 -33.67 -6.30
C LYS A 133 -7.64 -33.32 -7.77
N TYR A 134 -8.63 -32.76 -8.47
CA TYR A 134 -8.50 -32.32 -9.86
C TYR A 134 -8.08 -30.84 -9.98
N ASN A 135 -8.07 -30.11 -8.87
CA ASN A 135 -7.74 -28.70 -8.86
C ASN A 135 -6.22 -28.51 -8.94
N LYS A 136 -5.74 -27.90 -10.03
CA LYS A 136 -4.33 -27.58 -10.26
C LYS A 136 -3.96 -26.15 -9.85
N ASN A 137 -4.95 -25.33 -9.49
CA ASN A 137 -4.73 -23.94 -9.15
C ASN A 137 -4.01 -23.85 -7.80
N LYS A 138 -3.09 -22.89 -7.72
CA LYS A 138 -2.41 -22.53 -6.48
C LYS A 138 -3.15 -21.37 -5.83
N TYR A 139 -3.18 -21.37 -4.50
CA TYR A 139 -3.95 -20.39 -3.75
C TYR A 139 -3.09 -19.68 -2.72
N TYR A 140 -3.52 -18.49 -2.31
CA TYR A 140 -2.95 -17.77 -1.19
C TYR A 140 -4.04 -17.06 -0.39
N TRP A 141 -3.72 -16.68 0.84
CA TRP A 141 -4.50 -15.70 1.61
C TRP A 141 -3.57 -14.75 2.35
N TYR A 142 -4.09 -13.58 2.70
CA TYR A 142 -3.37 -12.53 3.42
C TYR A 142 -3.95 -12.35 4.82
N LEU A 143 -3.11 -12.53 5.85
CA LEU A 143 -3.49 -12.38 7.26
C LEU A 143 -2.35 -11.74 8.04
N GLY A 144 -2.66 -10.68 8.80
CA GLY A 144 -1.72 -10.07 9.75
C GLY A 144 -0.41 -9.53 9.14
N GLY A 145 -0.42 -9.16 7.86
CA GLY A 145 0.79 -8.70 7.15
C GLY A 145 1.57 -9.80 6.43
N TYR A 146 1.12 -11.05 6.51
CA TYR A 146 1.79 -12.20 5.91
C TYR A 146 0.93 -12.83 4.80
N LEU A 147 1.59 -13.39 3.79
CA LEU A 147 0.95 -14.26 2.81
C LEU A 147 1.14 -15.71 3.21
N TYR A 148 0.08 -16.49 3.08
CA TYR A 148 0.05 -17.93 3.35
C TYR A 148 -0.31 -18.67 2.08
N PHE A 149 0.35 -19.81 1.88
CA PHE A 149 0.33 -20.59 0.66
C PHE A 149 0.16 -22.08 1.01
N PRO A 150 -1.02 -22.66 0.79
CA PRO A 150 -1.19 -24.09 0.96
C PRO A 150 -0.68 -24.89 -0.24
N ASN A 151 -0.11 -26.07 0.01
CA ASN A 151 0.32 -27.04 -1.01
C ASN A 151 1.33 -26.47 -2.02
N ILE A 152 2.30 -25.72 -1.50
CA ILE A 152 3.44 -25.17 -2.24
C ILE A 152 4.73 -25.55 -1.50
N ASP A 153 5.77 -25.92 -2.25
CA ASP A 153 7.11 -26.24 -1.77
C ASP A 153 8.16 -25.28 -2.37
N TRP A 154 7.83 -23.99 -2.41
CA TRP A 154 8.71 -22.95 -2.95
C TRP A 154 9.46 -22.27 -1.82
N GLU A 155 10.72 -21.90 -2.08
CA GLU A 155 11.56 -21.14 -1.14
C GLU A 155 11.19 -19.66 -1.12
N ALA A 156 10.74 -19.12 -2.26
CA ALA A 156 10.36 -17.72 -2.39
C ALA A 156 9.24 -17.51 -3.43
N VAL A 157 8.55 -16.39 -3.30
CA VAL A 157 7.50 -15.93 -4.23
C VAL A 157 7.78 -14.53 -4.72
N SER A 158 7.24 -14.22 -5.90
CA SER A 158 7.17 -12.88 -6.45
C SER A 158 5.81 -12.26 -6.11
N VAL A 159 5.81 -11.06 -5.53
CA VAL A 159 4.60 -10.34 -5.13
C VAL A 159 4.54 -8.99 -5.83
N GLU A 160 3.55 -8.80 -6.71
CA GLU A 160 3.25 -7.53 -7.36
C GLU A 160 2.06 -6.86 -6.67
N GLY A 161 2.28 -5.69 -6.11
CA GLY A 161 1.30 -5.01 -5.26
C GLY A 161 1.40 -3.49 -5.36
N LEU A 162 0.35 -2.84 -4.88
CA LEU A 162 0.33 -1.39 -4.73
C LEU A 162 0.72 -1.03 -3.29
N TRP A 163 1.93 -0.53 -3.10
CA TRP A 163 2.51 -0.29 -1.78
C TRP A 163 2.28 1.16 -1.32
N SER A 164 2.14 1.37 -0.02
CA SER A 164 2.06 2.70 0.60
C SER A 164 3.42 3.17 1.13
N ASP A 165 4.33 2.24 1.36
CA ASP A 165 5.68 2.49 1.87
C ASP A 165 6.71 2.05 0.83
N SER A 166 7.91 2.62 0.95
CA SER A 166 9.05 2.28 0.11
C SER A 166 9.36 0.79 0.20
N ILE A 167 9.52 0.17 -0.96
CA ILE A 167 9.92 -1.23 -1.08
C ILE A 167 11.42 -1.39 -1.32
N GLN A 168 12.20 -0.30 -1.35
CA GLN A 168 13.63 -0.34 -1.69
C GLN A 168 14.42 -1.29 -0.78
N MET A 169 14.06 -1.38 0.50
CA MET A 169 14.66 -2.32 1.46
C MET A 169 14.49 -3.80 1.08
N TYR A 170 13.48 -4.13 0.28
CA TYR A 170 13.11 -5.50 -0.09
C TYR A 170 13.61 -5.89 -1.49
N ILE A 171 14.20 -4.94 -2.22
CA ILE A 171 14.77 -5.18 -3.56
C ILE A 171 16.28 -5.32 -3.40
N CYS A 172 16.88 -6.36 -3.99
CA CYS A 172 18.32 -6.61 -3.86
C CYS A 172 19.23 -5.46 -4.33
N ASN A 173 18.73 -4.62 -5.24
CA ASN A 173 19.44 -3.47 -5.80
C ASN A 173 18.81 -2.13 -5.35
N GLY A 174 17.96 -2.13 -4.33
CA GLY A 174 17.31 -0.92 -3.86
C GLY A 174 18.28 -0.04 -3.06
N ASP A 175 18.21 1.26 -3.28
CA ASP A 175 18.97 2.22 -2.48
C ASP A 175 18.20 2.54 -1.20
N VAL A 176 18.59 1.88 -0.11
CA VAL A 176 17.97 2.05 1.22
C VAL A 176 18.19 3.47 1.78
N CYS A 177 19.19 4.18 1.26
CA CYS A 177 19.55 5.53 1.71
C CYS A 177 18.90 6.63 0.87
N GLN A 178 18.11 6.28 -0.15
CA GLN A 178 17.46 7.29 -0.98
C GLN A 178 16.46 8.11 -0.13
N PRO A 179 16.48 9.45 -0.23
CA PRO A 179 15.51 10.27 0.45
C PRO A 179 14.10 9.99 -0.09
N ARG A 180 13.13 9.82 0.82
CA ARG A 180 11.72 9.54 0.48
C ARG A 180 11.10 10.57 -0.48
N GLN A 181 11.67 11.77 -0.61
CA GLN A 181 11.18 12.79 -1.53
C GLN A 181 11.46 12.48 -3.01
N GLU A 182 12.48 11.68 -3.29
CA GLU A 182 12.86 11.28 -4.64
C GLU A 182 12.16 10.00 -5.11
N GLU A 183 11.49 9.31 -4.18
CA GLU A 183 10.68 8.14 -4.53
C GLU A 183 9.50 8.56 -5.41
N ASP A 184 9.17 7.66 -6.35
CA ASP A 184 8.00 7.79 -7.19
C ASP A 184 6.72 7.67 -6.36
N THR A 185 5.73 8.49 -6.73
CA THR A 185 4.39 8.37 -6.16
C THR A 185 3.63 7.25 -6.85
N HIS A 186 3.10 6.30 -6.07
CA HIS A 186 2.20 5.24 -6.55
C HIS A 186 0.78 5.75 -6.87
N ILE A 187 0.67 6.98 -7.37
CA ILE A 187 -0.59 7.66 -7.65
C ILE A 187 -0.69 7.85 -9.18
N PRO A 188 -1.78 7.38 -9.82
CA PRO A 188 -1.95 7.60 -11.24
C PRO A 188 -2.10 9.07 -11.59
N GLU A 189 -1.51 9.47 -12.72
CA GLU A 189 -1.38 10.88 -13.07
C GLU A 189 -2.74 11.59 -13.22
N TYR A 190 -3.72 10.89 -13.78
CA TYR A 190 -5.06 11.42 -13.99
C TYR A 190 -5.82 11.72 -12.69
N LEU A 191 -5.41 11.13 -11.55
CA LEU A 191 -5.99 11.44 -10.25
C LEU A 191 -5.39 12.71 -9.63
N PHE A 192 -4.21 13.17 -10.06
CA PHE A 192 -3.55 14.32 -9.43
C PHE A 192 -4.39 15.57 -9.48
N ALA A 193 -5.05 15.87 -10.61
CA ALA A 193 -5.87 17.08 -10.72
C ALA A 193 -7.00 17.12 -9.67
N GLU A 194 -7.63 15.98 -9.39
CA GLU A 194 -8.68 15.89 -8.36
C GLU A 194 -8.09 15.91 -6.95
N ILE A 195 -6.94 15.26 -6.72
CA ILE A 195 -6.21 15.28 -5.45
C ILE A 195 -5.79 16.70 -5.08
N GLU A 196 -5.19 17.44 -6.02
CA GLU A 196 -4.73 18.80 -5.82
C GLU A 196 -5.86 19.71 -5.37
N GLN A 197 -7.04 19.61 -6.00
CA GLN A 197 -8.23 20.38 -5.59
C GLN A 197 -8.66 20.08 -4.15
N TYR A 198 -8.69 18.81 -3.75
CA TYR A 198 -9.04 18.43 -2.38
C TYR A 198 -7.99 18.87 -1.35
N VAL A 199 -6.70 18.73 -1.68
CA VAL A 199 -5.61 19.17 -0.80
C VAL A 199 -5.64 20.68 -0.61
N ILE A 200 -5.84 21.45 -1.69
CA ILE A 200 -5.94 22.91 -1.60
C ILE A 200 -7.12 23.32 -0.72
N LYS A 201 -8.27 22.67 -0.86
CA LYS A 201 -9.44 22.93 0.00
C LYS A 201 -9.14 22.70 1.48
N ASP A 202 -8.47 21.59 1.81
CA ASP A 202 -8.05 21.29 3.19
C ASP A 202 -7.06 22.35 3.69
N LEU A 203 -6.06 22.72 2.88
CA LEU A 203 -5.05 23.72 3.23
C LEU A 203 -5.64 25.13 3.41
N LEU A 204 -6.55 25.56 2.54
CA LEU A 204 -7.25 26.85 2.68
C LEU A 204 -8.04 26.91 3.98
N THR A 205 -8.69 25.82 4.37
CA THR A 205 -9.41 25.72 5.64
C THR A 205 -8.46 25.89 6.83
N ILE A 206 -7.28 25.27 6.79
CA ILE A 206 -6.25 25.41 7.84
C ILE A 206 -5.71 26.85 7.89
N ILE A 207 -5.47 27.48 6.74
CA ILE A 207 -4.90 28.83 6.62
C ILE A 207 -5.88 29.94 7.04
N GLN A 208 -7.18 29.67 6.96
CA GLN A 208 -8.24 30.59 7.40
C GLN A 208 -8.40 30.63 8.93
N ILE A 209 -7.86 29.65 9.66
CA ILE A 209 -7.87 29.66 11.12
C ILE A 209 -6.88 30.75 11.57
N PRO A 210 -7.35 31.82 12.24
CA PRO A 210 -6.46 32.85 12.75
C PRO A 210 -5.50 32.21 13.74
N ILE A 211 -4.21 32.46 13.55
CA ILE A 211 -3.22 32.16 14.57
C ILE A 211 -3.46 33.22 15.65
N GLU A 212 -3.82 32.81 16.87
CA GLU A 212 -3.85 33.71 18.02
C GLU A 212 -2.41 34.18 18.29
N ASN A 213 -1.99 35.24 17.60
CA ASN A 213 -0.86 36.04 18.02
C ASN A 213 -1.37 36.96 19.13
N ASN A 214 -1.59 36.41 20.33
CA ASN A 214 -1.52 37.26 21.51
C ASN A 214 -0.05 37.67 21.65
N ASP A 215 0.25 38.83 21.06
CA ASP A 215 1.40 39.65 21.43
C ASP A 215 1.28 40.00 22.92
N ASP A 216 1.73 39.10 23.79
CA ASP A 216 1.98 39.36 25.21
C ASP A 216 3.26 40.20 25.38
N ASN A 217 3.30 41.35 24.70
CA ASN A 217 4.33 42.38 24.82
C ASN A 217 3.93 43.48 25.83
N GLN A 218 3.22 43.13 26.89
CA GLN A 218 3.06 44.01 28.06
C GLN A 218 3.85 43.46 29.25
N SER A 219 5.06 44.01 29.44
CA SER A 219 5.78 43.90 30.71
C SER A 219 4.92 44.55 31.82
N PRO A 220 4.56 43.83 32.91
CA PRO A 220 3.69 44.35 33.96
C PRO A 220 4.38 45.32 34.94
N LEU A 221 5.50 45.97 34.56
CA LEU A 221 6.27 46.86 35.47
C LEU A 221 6.62 48.23 34.85
N ARG A 222 5.62 48.90 34.28
CA ARG A 222 5.65 50.37 34.15
C ARG A 222 4.28 50.95 34.53
N THR A 223 4.07 51.14 35.83
CA THR A 223 3.20 52.19 36.38
C THR A 223 3.81 52.66 37.69
#